data_AF-A0A6M8VGP6-F1
#
_entry.id   AF-A0A6M8VGP6-F1
#
_cell.length_a   1.000
_cell.length_b   1.000
_cell.length_c   1.000
_cell.angle_alpha   90.00
_cell.angle_beta   90.00
_cell.angle_gamma   90.00
#
_symmetry.space_group_name_H-M   'P 1'
#
loop_
_entity.id
_entity.type
_entity.pdbx_description
1 polymer ?
#
loop_
_entity_poly.entity_id
_entity_poly.type
_entity_poly.pdbx_seq_one_letter_code
_entity_poly.pdbx_strand_id
1 'polypeptide(L)'
;MQSNAKNLESRRLRRIMGPILVAACLLSPLAVEHGSTRDTANSQFEAGRLAKQAPFFGLPRNPFHQPFASNSIWNHPIGTEAERVPAELRASTQFGVFVEEEIIILKPHAPLTPIYENHADWQPGADRTSRDGPLLARLPIPGHFTTRDHVGATPNHAAAILRRNGRTLHNSQPFTRARAGEFATSHYVYPPGDLYGPGRSGAHGGSGLSALGGTIRLGELVPGGRIPHALKLVIDGRWLHYCNDATPGWRWPASKADGHASSWTYTGDVPALEMGALLALPPNFPIERLSTEPGRIVARALRDYGAYVCDNAGWDAYYLATEWSPDGRVIDEFHRVWGFSFVMPDTGHPWSLDFALLIEALHVVDNNGPNRIGGGGVPRQPLPPPLRRPPTRLKAR
;
A
#
# COMPACT_ATOMS: atom_id res chain seq x y z
N MET A 1 14.90 18.20 53.07
CA MET A 1 14.97 16.78 53.45
C MET A 1 15.28 16.02 52.16
N GLN A 2 16.53 15.60 51.90
CA GLN A 2 17.10 14.28 52.28
C GLN A 2 16.09 13.14 52.03
N SER A 3 16.37 12.00 51.40
CA SER A 3 17.56 11.41 50.77
C SER A 3 17.13 10.03 50.21
N ASN A 4 17.79 9.56 49.16
CA ASN A 4 18.24 8.17 48.92
C ASN A 4 17.27 6.96 48.84
N ALA A 5 17.54 6.21 47.75
CA ALA A 5 17.65 4.75 47.63
C ALA A 5 16.39 3.95 47.24
N LYS A 6 16.42 3.27 46.09
CA LYS A 6 17.00 1.92 45.96
C LYS A 6 16.99 1.39 44.51
N ASN A 7 18.16 0.92 44.08
CA ASN A 7 18.38 -0.06 43.01
C ASN A 7 17.98 -1.46 43.53
N LEU A 8 17.21 -2.22 42.74
CA LEU A 8 17.03 -3.70 42.71
C LEU A 8 15.85 -3.91 41.72
N GLU A 9 15.83 -4.72 40.67
CA GLU A 9 16.57 -5.90 40.29
C GLU A 9 16.65 -5.98 38.76
N SER A 10 17.79 -6.42 38.26
CA SER A 10 17.91 -7.13 36.99
C SER A 10 18.28 -8.57 37.31
N ARG A 11 17.67 -9.55 36.61
CA ARG A 11 18.13 -10.92 36.27
C ARG A 11 17.06 -11.99 36.47
N ARG A 12 16.95 -12.84 35.43
CA ARG A 12 16.22 -14.11 35.22
C ARG A 12 15.08 -13.87 34.23
N LEU A 13 15.01 -14.48 33.05
CA LEU A 13 15.32 -15.85 32.69
C LEU A 13 16.09 -15.97 31.35
N ARG A 14 17.06 -16.88 31.31
CA ARG A 14 17.58 -17.54 30.11
C ARG A 14 17.42 -19.05 30.28
N ARG A 15 17.19 -19.74 29.15
CA ARG A 15 17.31 -21.18 28.84
C ARG A 15 16.17 -22.10 29.27
N ILE A 16 15.49 -22.68 28.28
CA ILE A 16 15.51 -24.14 28.02
C ILE A 16 15.61 -24.35 26.50
N MET A 17 16.66 -25.06 26.06
CA MET A 17 16.78 -25.68 24.74
C MET A 17 16.34 -27.15 24.86
N GLY A 18 15.71 -27.68 23.81
CA GLY A 18 15.58 -29.11 23.55
C GLY A 18 15.48 -29.34 22.04
N PRO A 19 16.35 -30.18 21.43
CA PRO A 19 16.36 -30.39 19.99
C PRO A 19 15.36 -31.48 19.59
N ILE A 20 14.60 -31.27 18.52
CA ILE A 20 13.84 -32.34 17.86
C ILE A 20 14.61 -32.73 16.59
N LEU A 21 15.16 -33.94 16.64
CA LEU A 21 15.71 -34.73 15.55
C LEU A 21 14.54 -35.39 14.82
N VAL A 22 14.36 -35.17 13.50
CA VAL A 22 13.60 -36.10 12.64
C VAL A 22 14.32 -36.24 11.30
N ALA A 23 14.37 -37.48 10.87
CA ALA A 23 15.29 -38.08 9.91
C ALA A 23 15.08 -37.64 8.46
N ALA A 24 16.21 -37.59 7.74
CA ALA A 24 16.27 -37.63 6.30
C ALA A 24 15.89 -39.04 5.80
N CYS A 25 15.00 -39.11 4.82
CA CYS A 25 14.84 -40.29 3.96
C CYS A 25 15.07 -39.84 2.52
N LEU A 26 16.26 -40.16 2.03
CA LEU A 26 16.60 -40.28 0.62
C LEU A 26 15.73 -41.36 -0.01
N LEU A 27 15.17 -41.11 -1.19
CA LEU A 27 14.93 -42.10 -2.26
C LEU A 27 14.56 -41.36 -3.55
N SER A 28 15.53 -41.25 -4.45
CA SER A 28 15.38 -41.31 -5.91
C SER A 28 16.01 -42.66 -6.34
N PRO A 29 15.74 -43.25 -7.52
CA PRO A 29 15.42 -42.59 -8.79
C PRO A 29 14.38 -43.34 -9.65
N LEU A 30 13.98 -42.77 -10.80
CA LEU A 30 14.11 -43.41 -12.13
C LEU A 30 13.45 -42.54 -13.21
N ALA A 31 14.29 -42.12 -14.14
CA ALA A 31 13.90 -41.59 -15.43
C ALA A 31 13.41 -42.73 -16.34
N VAL A 32 12.41 -42.43 -17.18
CA VAL A 32 12.17 -43.16 -18.42
C VAL A 32 11.99 -42.12 -19.52
N GLU A 33 13.00 -42.03 -20.38
CA GLU A 33 12.92 -41.43 -21.71
C GLU A 33 12.15 -42.36 -22.64
N HIS A 34 11.31 -41.79 -23.52
CA HIS A 34 10.98 -42.39 -24.80
C HIS A 34 11.10 -41.34 -25.91
N GLY A 35 12.06 -41.60 -26.82
CA GLY A 35 12.22 -40.91 -28.09
C GLY A 35 11.02 -41.17 -29.02
N SER A 36 10.67 -40.19 -29.84
CA SER A 36 11.14 -40.04 -31.23
C SER A 36 10.27 -40.80 -32.24
N THR A 37 9.41 -40.05 -32.92
CA THR A 37 9.17 -40.23 -34.35
C THR A 37 9.12 -38.86 -35.03
N ARG A 38 10.11 -38.61 -35.89
CA ARG A 38 10.04 -37.61 -36.95
C ARG A 38 9.01 -38.08 -37.97
N ASP A 39 8.17 -37.18 -38.47
CA ASP A 39 7.73 -37.25 -39.86
C ASP A 39 7.53 -35.84 -40.42
N THR A 40 8.43 -35.55 -41.36
CA THR A 40 8.35 -34.65 -42.51
C THR A 40 6.94 -34.22 -42.96
N ALA A 41 6.65 -32.94 -42.75
CA ALA A 41 5.80 -32.15 -43.65
C ALA A 41 6.17 -30.66 -43.50
N ASN A 42 7.34 -30.30 -44.05
CA ASN A 42 7.67 -28.91 -44.34
C ASN A 42 7.16 -28.59 -45.74
N SER A 43 6.92 -27.30 -46.00
CA SER A 43 6.56 -26.69 -47.29
C SER A 43 5.11 -26.85 -47.75
N GLN A 44 4.22 -26.03 -47.19
CA GLN A 44 3.26 -25.20 -47.92
C GLN A 44 2.51 -24.37 -46.87
N PHE A 45 2.26 -23.09 -47.14
CA PHE A 45 1.71 -22.06 -46.25
C PHE A 45 2.72 -21.17 -45.47
N GLU A 46 3.94 -21.03 -45.98
CA GLU A 46 4.60 -19.71 -45.98
C GLU A 46 4.24 -18.99 -47.28
N ALA A 47 3.13 -18.23 -47.26
CA ALA A 47 2.82 -17.11 -48.17
C ALA A 47 1.34 -16.73 -48.00
N GLY A 48 1.01 -16.18 -46.83
CA GLY A 48 -0.36 -15.78 -46.51
C GLY A 48 -0.36 -14.60 -45.54
N ARG A 49 0.07 -13.43 -46.03
CA ARG A 49 -0.21 -12.07 -45.52
C ARG A 49 -0.35 -11.95 -43.99
N LEU A 50 0.66 -11.32 -43.38
CA LEU A 50 0.51 -10.19 -42.44
C LEU A 50 -0.93 -9.93 -41.95
N ALA A 51 -1.47 -10.85 -41.16
CA ALA A 51 -2.58 -10.54 -40.29
C ALA A 51 -1.95 -9.71 -39.19
N LYS A 52 -2.19 -8.40 -39.23
CA LYS A 52 -1.98 -7.51 -38.09
C LYS A 52 -2.36 -8.29 -36.84
N GLN A 53 -1.40 -8.55 -35.95
CA GLN A 53 -1.70 -9.02 -34.62
C GLN A 53 -2.72 -8.03 -34.05
N ALA A 54 -3.99 -8.43 -34.04
CA ALA A 54 -4.99 -7.71 -33.30
C ALA A 54 -4.46 -7.65 -31.86
N PRO A 55 -4.42 -6.47 -31.23
CA PRO A 55 -3.95 -6.40 -29.86
C PRO A 55 -4.80 -7.37 -29.06
N PHE A 56 -4.14 -8.30 -28.35
CA PHE A 56 -4.80 -9.06 -27.29
C PHE A 56 -5.35 -8.01 -26.32
N PHE A 57 -6.62 -7.66 -26.47
CA PHE A 57 -7.34 -6.89 -25.47
C PHE A 57 -7.42 -7.81 -24.26
N GLY A 58 -6.47 -7.64 -23.32
CA GLY A 58 -6.49 -8.35 -22.05
C GLY A 58 -7.88 -8.24 -21.44
N LEU A 59 -8.34 -9.33 -20.80
CA LEU A 59 -9.66 -9.36 -20.18
C LEU A 59 -9.86 -8.11 -19.29
N PRO A 60 -11.05 -7.49 -19.30
CA PRO A 60 -11.30 -6.30 -18.50
C PRO A 60 -11.00 -6.56 -17.03
N ARG A 61 -10.30 -5.62 -16.38
CA ARG A 61 -9.90 -5.80 -14.98
C ARG A 61 -11.08 -5.72 -14.04
N ASN A 62 -10.99 -6.48 -12.94
CA ASN A 62 -11.90 -6.36 -11.82
C ASN A 62 -11.59 -5.09 -11.00
N PRO A 63 -12.50 -4.11 -10.95
CA PRO A 63 -12.27 -2.88 -10.19
C PRO A 63 -12.18 -3.10 -8.67
N PHE A 64 -12.59 -4.26 -8.16
CA PHE A 64 -12.44 -4.58 -6.73
C PHE A 64 -11.04 -5.09 -6.37
N HIS A 65 -10.26 -5.52 -7.36
CA HIS A 65 -8.89 -5.99 -7.12
C HIS A 65 -7.88 -4.91 -7.49
N GLN A 66 -8.06 -4.27 -8.64
CA GLN A 66 -7.19 -3.19 -9.08
C GLN A 66 -8.10 -2.04 -9.55
N PRO A 67 -8.43 -1.09 -8.67
CA PRO A 67 -9.31 0.01 -9.01
C PRO A 67 -8.63 1.08 -9.85
N PHE A 68 -9.51 2.00 -10.26
CA PHE A 68 -9.27 3.20 -11.03
C PHE A 68 -8.88 2.97 -12.49
N ALA A 69 -9.03 4.06 -13.25
CA ALA A 69 -8.71 4.12 -14.66
C ALA A 69 -7.25 3.70 -14.91
N SER A 70 -6.97 3.19 -16.11
CA SER A 70 -5.61 2.74 -16.47
C SER A 70 -4.57 3.85 -16.39
N ASN A 71 -4.99 5.11 -16.58
CA ASN A 71 -4.14 6.30 -16.44
C ASN A 71 -4.23 6.96 -15.05
N SER A 72 -4.78 6.27 -14.05
CA SER A 72 -4.68 6.71 -12.66
C SER A 72 -3.23 6.80 -12.21
N ILE A 73 -2.92 7.71 -11.29
CA ILE A 73 -1.60 7.80 -10.65
C ILE A 73 -1.14 6.46 -10.05
N TRP A 74 -2.09 5.65 -9.58
CA TRP A 74 -1.80 4.35 -8.98
C TRP A 74 -1.46 3.30 -10.04
N ASN A 75 -2.01 3.42 -11.24
CA ASN A 75 -1.88 2.40 -12.28
C ASN A 75 -0.81 2.73 -13.33
N HIS A 76 -0.25 3.94 -13.30
CA HIS A 76 0.67 4.44 -14.31
C HIS A 76 2.11 4.04 -13.98
N PRO A 77 2.80 3.26 -14.83
CA PRO A 77 4.19 2.86 -14.60
C PRO A 77 5.16 4.02 -14.74
N ILE A 78 6.33 3.91 -14.11
CA ILE A 78 7.45 4.83 -14.33
C ILE A 78 7.86 4.77 -15.79
N GLY A 79 8.14 5.93 -16.39
CA GLY A 79 8.51 6.05 -17.78
C GLY A 79 10.03 6.14 -18.00
N THR A 80 10.48 5.94 -19.24
CA THR A 80 11.90 5.96 -19.62
C THR A 80 12.56 7.33 -19.51
N GLU A 81 11.79 8.41 -19.53
CA GLU A 81 12.27 9.80 -19.45
C GLU A 81 12.08 10.40 -18.05
N ALA A 82 11.80 9.57 -17.05
CA ALA A 82 11.68 10.00 -15.66
C ALA A 82 12.98 10.68 -15.19
N GLU A 83 12.88 11.97 -14.85
CA GLU A 83 13.97 12.75 -14.27
C GLU A 83 14.07 12.42 -12.78
N ARG A 84 15.26 12.00 -12.33
CA ARG A 84 15.45 11.43 -11.00
C ARG A 84 16.38 12.29 -10.17
N VAL A 85 15.88 12.70 -9.01
CA VAL A 85 16.67 13.38 -7.96
C VAL A 85 16.80 12.43 -6.78
N PRO A 86 17.99 12.17 -6.23
CA PRO A 86 18.14 11.35 -5.02
C PRO A 86 17.22 11.86 -3.90
N ALA A 87 16.47 10.95 -3.26
CA ALA A 87 15.59 11.34 -2.15
C ALA A 87 16.36 11.57 -0.84
N GLU A 88 17.60 11.09 -0.77
CA GLU A 88 18.51 11.20 0.39
C GLU A 88 17.93 10.68 1.72
N LEU A 89 16.91 9.82 1.63
CA LEU A 89 16.39 9.06 2.75
C LEU A 89 17.49 8.14 3.30
N ARG A 90 17.50 7.93 4.62
CA ARG A 90 18.41 7.00 5.30
C ARG A 90 17.63 5.87 5.92
N ALA A 91 18.26 4.74 6.22
CA ALA A 91 17.60 3.71 7.01
C ALA A 91 17.14 4.23 8.38
N SER A 92 16.00 3.73 8.86
CA SER A 92 15.54 4.04 10.22
C SER A 92 16.43 3.31 11.20
N THR A 93 16.75 4.00 12.29
CA THR A 93 17.53 3.44 13.39
C THR A 93 16.66 2.97 14.54
N GLN A 94 15.38 3.36 14.55
CA GLN A 94 14.44 3.04 15.63
C GLN A 94 13.54 1.85 15.31
N PHE A 95 13.19 1.62 14.05
CA PHE A 95 12.25 0.56 13.65
C PHE A 95 12.48 0.09 12.22
N GLY A 96 12.46 -1.22 12.00
CA GLY A 96 12.72 -1.80 10.69
C GLY A 96 11.66 -1.45 9.63
N VAL A 97 10.45 -2.00 9.79
CA VAL A 97 9.33 -1.78 8.85
C VAL A 97 8.02 -1.71 9.63
N PHE A 98 7.25 -0.64 9.47
CA PHE A 98 5.93 -0.53 10.08
C PHE A 98 4.84 -0.51 8.99
N VAL A 99 3.58 -0.48 9.40
CA VAL A 99 2.43 -0.59 8.50
C VAL A 99 1.52 0.62 8.64
N GLU A 100 0.98 1.06 7.51
CA GLU A 100 -0.19 1.93 7.45
C GLU A 100 -1.39 1.07 7.04
N GLU A 101 -2.40 0.93 7.89
CA GLU A 101 -3.52 0.02 7.59
C GLU A 101 -4.74 0.77 7.10
N GLU A 102 -5.12 0.44 5.87
CA GLU A 102 -6.20 1.08 5.15
C GLU A 102 -7.45 0.20 5.26
N ILE A 103 -8.55 0.80 5.72
CA ILE A 103 -9.81 0.09 5.90
C ILE A 103 -10.56 0.05 4.57
N ILE A 104 -10.50 -1.10 3.89
CA ILE A 104 -11.05 -1.25 2.54
C ILE A 104 -12.27 -2.16 2.56
N ILE A 105 -13.46 -1.61 2.29
CA ILE A 105 -14.72 -2.37 2.35
C ILE A 105 -15.42 -2.29 1.00
N LEU A 106 -15.15 -3.25 0.13
CA LEU A 106 -15.73 -3.34 -1.22
C LEU A 106 -16.90 -4.35 -1.28
N LYS A 107 -17.80 -4.28 -0.30
CA LYS A 107 -18.92 -5.22 -0.11
C LYS A 107 -20.28 -4.52 -0.29
N PRO A 108 -20.66 -4.11 -1.51
CA PRO A 108 -21.80 -3.21 -1.73
C PRO A 108 -23.17 -3.84 -1.39
N HIS A 109 -23.24 -5.16 -1.21
CA HIS A 109 -24.46 -5.89 -0.86
C HIS A 109 -24.61 -6.19 0.64
N ALA A 110 -23.64 -5.78 1.47
CA ALA A 110 -23.72 -5.98 2.91
C ALA A 110 -24.88 -5.20 3.57
N PRO A 111 -25.30 -5.58 4.79
CA PRO A 111 -26.20 -4.78 5.61
C PRO A 111 -25.69 -3.34 5.78
N LEU A 112 -26.61 -2.38 5.88
CA LEU A 112 -26.22 -0.99 6.15
C LEU A 112 -25.89 -0.84 7.64
N THR A 113 -24.65 -0.49 7.92
CA THR A 113 -24.16 -0.15 9.25
C THR A 113 -24.17 1.38 9.41
N PRO A 114 -24.74 1.92 10.50
CA PRO A 114 -24.63 3.34 10.81
C PRO A 114 -23.19 3.68 11.24
N ILE A 115 -22.69 4.82 10.77
CA ILE A 115 -21.41 5.40 11.15
C ILE A 115 -21.69 6.71 11.86
N TYR A 116 -21.24 6.83 13.11
CA TYR A 116 -21.40 8.03 13.93
C TYR A 116 -20.10 8.83 14.02
N GLU A 117 -20.24 10.10 14.34
CA GLU A 117 -19.11 10.97 14.62
C GLU A 117 -18.48 10.62 15.98
N ASN A 118 -17.16 10.63 16.03
CA ASN A 118 -16.33 10.45 17.22
C ASN A 118 -15.18 11.47 17.18
N HIS A 119 -14.85 12.08 18.31
CA HIS A 119 -13.88 13.19 18.40
C HIS A 119 -12.54 12.78 19.00
N ALA A 120 -12.27 11.48 19.13
CA ALA A 120 -11.01 10.99 19.69
C ALA A 120 -9.82 11.26 18.77
N ASP A 121 -10.04 11.33 17.45
CA ASP A 121 -9.00 11.60 16.45
C ASP A 121 -7.74 10.75 16.68
N TRP A 122 -6.56 11.37 16.66
CA TRP A 122 -5.27 10.74 16.93
C TRP A 122 -4.77 10.99 18.36
N GLN A 123 -5.68 11.20 19.32
CA GLN A 123 -5.31 11.29 20.74
C GLN A 123 -4.95 9.90 21.28
N PRO A 124 -3.71 9.66 21.75
CA PRO A 124 -3.32 8.36 22.27
C PRO A 124 -4.20 7.92 23.45
N GLY A 125 -4.74 6.70 23.38
CA GLY A 125 -5.57 6.11 24.43
C GLY A 125 -7.01 6.65 24.51
N ALA A 126 -7.42 7.57 23.65
CA ALA A 126 -8.79 8.07 23.59
C ALA A 126 -9.76 6.99 23.05
N ASP A 127 -11.02 7.05 23.49
CA ASP A 127 -12.04 6.09 23.08
C ASP A 127 -12.58 6.43 21.68
N ARG A 128 -12.14 5.66 20.68
CA ARG A 128 -12.65 5.75 19.31
C ARG A 128 -13.98 5.03 19.09
N THR A 129 -14.65 4.55 20.15
CA THR A 129 -15.84 3.70 20.05
C THR A 129 -17.12 4.39 20.55
N SER A 130 -16.99 5.57 21.16
CA SER A 130 -18.11 6.40 21.57
C SER A 130 -18.78 7.11 20.39
N ARG A 131 -20.06 7.48 20.56
CA ARG A 131 -20.82 8.31 19.64
C ARG A 131 -20.86 9.72 20.20
N ASP A 132 -19.92 10.56 19.79
CA ASP A 132 -19.78 11.91 20.32
C ASP A 132 -20.63 12.91 19.54
N GLY A 133 -21.01 12.55 18.31
CA GLY A 133 -21.79 13.41 17.44
C GLY A 133 -22.79 12.69 16.53
N PRO A 134 -23.27 13.37 15.48
CA PRO A 134 -24.34 12.89 14.61
C PRO A 134 -23.98 11.64 13.81
N LEU A 135 -25.01 11.07 13.16
CA LEU A 135 -24.83 10.05 12.13
C LEU A 135 -24.18 10.66 10.89
N LEU A 136 -23.02 10.16 10.48
CA LEU A 136 -22.29 10.56 9.28
C LEU A 136 -22.83 9.86 8.02
N ALA A 137 -23.05 8.55 8.09
CA ALA A 137 -23.51 7.76 6.96
C ALA A 137 -24.15 6.43 7.38
N ARG A 138 -24.86 5.80 6.44
CA ARG A 138 -25.21 4.37 6.48
C ARG A 138 -24.56 3.67 5.30
N LEU A 139 -23.61 2.78 5.56
CA LEU A 139 -22.77 2.16 4.53
C LEU A 139 -22.82 0.63 4.60
N PRO A 140 -22.63 -0.07 3.48
CA PRO A 140 -22.68 -1.52 3.46
C PRO A 140 -21.40 -2.10 4.07
N ILE A 141 -21.50 -2.64 5.28
CA ILE A 141 -20.38 -3.22 6.04
C ILE A 141 -20.80 -4.62 6.52
N PRO A 142 -20.04 -5.68 6.21
CA PRO A 142 -20.36 -7.02 6.69
C PRO A 142 -20.44 -7.09 8.21
N GLY A 143 -21.43 -7.81 8.74
CA GLY A 143 -21.69 -7.86 10.18
C GLY A 143 -20.49 -8.30 11.01
N HIS A 144 -19.68 -9.23 10.51
CA HIS A 144 -18.52 -9.78 11.21
C HIS A 144 -17.29 -8.85 11.25
N PHE A 145 -17.21 -7.83 10.40
CA PHE A 145 -15.99 -7.03 10.26
C PHE A 145 -15.78 -6.08 11.44
N THR A 146 -14.57 -6.09 12.01
CA THR A 146 -14.12 -5.23 13.13
C THR A 146 -12.70 -4.73 12.90
N THR A 147 -12.34 -3.61 13.54
CA THR A 147 -10.99 -2.98 13.46
C THR A 147 -10.35 -2.82 14.84
N ARG A 148 -10.70 -3.68 15.80
CA ARG A 148 -10.28 -3.56 17.21
C ARG A 148 -8.80 -3.91 17.41
N ASP A 149 -8.29 -4.89 16.68
CA ASP A 149 -6.95 -5.46 16.86
C ASP A 149 -5.88 -4.75 16.01
N HIS A 150 -5.97 -3.43 15.97
CA HIS A 150 -5.06 -2.60 15.21
C HIS A 150 -3.67 -2.57 15.85
N VAL A 151 -2.67 -2.30 15.02
CA VAL A 151 -1.30 -2.05 15.50
C VAL A 151 -1.08 -0.56 15.69
N GLY A 152 -0.16 -0.20 16.59
CA GLY A 152 0.14 1.20 16.93
C GLY A 152 -0.87 1.82 17.89
N ALA A 153 -0.58 3.05 18.34
CA ALA A 153 -1.39 3.76 19.33
C ALA A 153 -2.46 4.68 18.72
N THR A 154 -2.22 5.17 17.51
CA THR A 154 -3.02 6.20 16.85
C THR A 154 -3.16 5.88 15.35
N PRO A 155 -3.70 4.71 14.97
CA PRO A 155 -3.71 4.34 13.56
C PRO A 155 -4.55 5.34 12.76
N ASN A 156 -4.12 5.67 11.53
CA ASN A 156 -4.89 6.58 10.69
C ASN A 156 -6.22 5.94 10.27
N HIS A 157 -6.20 4.64 9.94
CA HIS A 157 -7.40 3.90 9.51
C HIS A 157 -8.21 4.70 8.49
N ALA A 158 -7.51 5.24 7.49
CA ALA A 158 -8.15 5.85 6.35
C ALA A 158 -9.02 4.78 5.66
N ALA A 159 -10.27 5.13 5.40
CA ALA A 159 -11.27 4.16 4.95
C ALA A 159 -11.77 4.49 3.55
N ALA A 160 -11.89 3.46 2.71
CA ALA A 160 -12.64 3.51 1.46
C ALA A 160 -13.73 2.43 1.46
N ILE A 161 -14.99 2.87 1.54
CA ILE A 161 -16.15 2.00 1.67
C ILE A 161 -17.04 2.16 0.44
N LEU A 162 -17.22 1.07 -0.32
CA LEU A 162 -18.01 1.07 -1.55
C LEU A 162 -19.50 1.15 -1.23
N ARG A 163 -20.17 2.17 -1.76
CA ARG A 163 -21.63 2.33 -1.62
C ARG A 163 -22.39 1.26 -2.39
N ARG A 164 -23.66 1.04 -2.02
CA ARG A 164 -24.58 0.07 -2.66
C ARG A 164 -24.73 0.21 -4.17
N ASN A 165 -24.42 1.38 -4.72
CA ASN A 165 -24.44 1.60 -6.16
C ASN A 165 -23.28 0.90 -6.91
N GLY A 166 -22.35 0.25 -6.20
CA GLY A 166 -21.24 -0.51 -6.78
C GLY A 166 -20.19 0.36 -7.49
N ARG A 167 -20.18 1.68 -7.24
CA ARG A 167 -19.31 2.63 -7.95
C ARG A 167 -18.70 3.69 -7.04
N THR A 168 -19.50 4.32 -6.20
CA THR A 168 -19.04 5.46 -5.39
C THR A 168 -18.42 4.98 -4.10
N LEU A 169 -17.26 5.52 -3.76
CA LEU A 169 -16.57 5.28 -2.49
C LEU A 169 -16.95 6.38 -1.50
N HIS A 170 -17.26 5.98 -0.27
CA HIS A 170 -17.23 6.89 0.88
C HIS A 170 -15.83 6.84 1.49
N ASN A 171 -15.29 8.03 1.76
CA ASN A 171 -13.95 8.22 2.29
C ASN A 171 -14.08 8.87 3.67
N SER A 172 -13.49 8.27 4.70
CA SER A 172 -13.48 8.84 6.04
C SER A 172 -12.26 8.40 6.84
N GLN A 173 -11.91 9.14 7.89
CA GLN A 173 -10.90 8.74 8.86
C GLN A 173 -11.07 9.48 10.21
N PRO A 174 -10.49 8.98 11.31
CA PRO A 174 -10.06 7.60 11.49
C PRO A 174 -11.27 6.68 11.64
N PHE A 175 -11.34 5.60 10.86
CA PHE A 175 -12.46 4.66 10.95
C PHE A 175 -12.26 3.65 12.08
N THR A 176 -13.30 3.40 12.88
CA THR A 176 -13.29 2.35 13.90
C THR A 176 -14.61 1.58 13.93
N ARG A 177 -14.50 0.24 14.05
CA ARG A 177 -15.61 -0.63 14.41
C ARG A 177 -15.15 -1.66 15.45
N ALA A 178 -15.53 -1.44 16.70
CA ALA A 178 -15.01 -2.23 17.81
C ALA A 178 -15.66 -3.62 17.97
N ARG A 179 -16.92 -3.77 17.54
CA ARG A 179 -17.72 -4.99 17.77
C ARG A 179 -18.47 -5.39 16.51
N ALA A 180 -18.54 -6.70 16.29
CA ALA A 180 -19.31 -7.28 15.19
C ALA A 180 -20.81 -6.96 15.38
N GLY A 181 -21.50 -6.67 14.28
CA GLY A 181 -22.93 -6.35 14.26
C GLY A 181 -23.30 -4.93 14.70
N GLU A 182 -22.38 -4.22 15.37
CA GLU A 182 -22.65 -2.88 15.90
C GLU A 182 -22.36 -1.76 14.88
N PHE A 183 -22.61 -0.51 15.31
CA PHE A 183 -22.26 0.70 14.56
C PHE A 183 -20.74 0.85 14.41
N ALA A 184 -20.34 1.76 13.54
CA ALA A 184 -18.96 2.21 13.41
C ALA A 184 -18.86 3.71 13.73
N THR A 185 -17.64 4.20 13.86
CA THR A 185 -17.31 5.58 14.18
C THR A 185 -16.26 6.11 13.21
N SER A 186 -16.28 7.41 12.96
CA SER A 186 -15.27 8.17 12.21
C SER A 186 -15.39 9.65 12.57
N HIS A 187 -14.43 10.50 12.17
CA HIS A 187 -14.60 11.95 12.31
C HIS A 187 -14.68 12.64 10.95
N TYR A 188 -13.56 12.69 10.24
CA TYR A 188 -13.44 13.43 9.00
C TYR A 188 -14.04 12.65 7.84
N VAL A 189 -14.92 13.31 7.07
CA VAL A 189 -15.50 12.78 5.84
C VAL A 189 -14.96 13.58 4.66
N TYR A 190 -14.49 12.86 3.64
CA TYR A 190 -13.87 13.44 2.46
C TYR A 190 -14.82 13.35 1.26
N PRO A 191 -14.57 14.13 0.18
CA PRO A 191 -15.30 14.00 -1.05
C PRO A 191 -15.38 12.54 -1.52
N PRO A 192 -16.52 12.11 -2.09
CA PRO A 192 -16.70 10.74 -2.52
C PRO A 192 -15.75 10.39 -3.68
N GLY A 193 -15.19 9.19 -3.63
CA GLY A 193 -14.40 8.63 -4.73
C GLY A 193 -15.26 7.95 -5.79
N ASP A 194 -14.69 7.75 -6.98
CA ASP A 194 -15.27 6.92 -8.04
C ASP A 194 -14.31 5.77 -8.34
N LEU A 195 -14.77 4.53 -8.15
CA LEU A 195 -14.01 3.31 -8.40
C LEU A 195 -13.50 3.20 -9.86
N TYR A 196 -14.18 3.87 -10.79
CA TYR A 196 -13.82 3.92 -12.22
C TYR A 196 -13.11 5.22 -12.62
N GLY A 197 -12.96 6.15 -11.67
CA GLY A 197 -12.37 7.45 -11.89
C GLY A 197 -10.84 7.43 -11.82
N PRO A 198 -10.21 8.62 -11.71
CA PRO A 198 -8.76 8.74 -11.62
C PRO A 198 -8.21 8.29 -10.26
N GLY A 199 -9.05 8.19 -9.23
CA GLY A 199 -8.66 7.68 -7.93
C GLY A 199 -7.64 8.51 -7.16
N ARG A 200 -7.39 9.76 -7.54
CA ARG A 200 -6.34 10.59 -6.93
C ARG A 200 -6.60 10.86 -5.45
N SER A 201 -7.77 11.43 -5.15
CA SER A 201 -8.10 11.95 -3.82
C SER A 201 -8.89 10.96 -2.98
N GLY A 202 -8.76 11.06 -1.66
CA GLY A 202 -9.52 10.24 -0.71
C GLY A 202 -9.25 10.62 0.74
N ALA A 203 -9.22 9.61 1.61
CA ALA A 203 -9.24 9.82 3.04
C ALA A 203 -7.86 9.98 3.70
N HIS A 204 -6.74 9.85 2.98
CA HIS A 204 -5.42 9.93 3.61
C HIS A 204 -5.15 11.35 4.12
N GLY A 205 -5.07 11.51 5.45
CA GLY A 205 -5.06 12.79 6.14
C GLY A 205 -3.98 13.76 5.71
N GLY A 206 -2.72 13.31 5.65
CA GLY A 206 -1.59 14.17 5.31
C GLY A 206 -1.68 14.70 3.88
N SER A 207 -1.80 13.81 2.90
CA SER A 207 -1.75 14.19 1.47
C SER A 207 -3.09 14.54 0.81
N GLY A 208 -4.21 14.07 1.38
CA GLY A 208 -5.51 14.05 0.72
C GLY A 208 -5.64 12.97 -0.37
N LEU A 209 -4.69 12.04 -0.47
CA LEU A 209 -4.69 10.95 -1.45
C LEU A 209 -5.68 9.82 -1.09
N SER A 210 -5.86 8.91 -2.03
CA SER A 210 -6.79 7.78 -1.90
C SER A 210 -6.41 6.82 -0.77
N ALA A 211 -7.40 6.44 0.04
CA ALA A 211 -7.29 5.29 0.95
C ALA A 211 -7.20 3.96 0.17
N LEU A 212 -7.87 3.86 -0.98
CA LEU A 212 -7.91 2.64 -1.79
C LEU A 212 -6.73 2.50 -2.75
N GLY A 213 -6.33 3.60 -3.39
CA GLY A 213 -5.21 3.60 -4.34
C GLY A 213 -3.88 3.40 -3.63
N GLY A 214 -3.00 2.58 -4.22
CA GLY A 214 -1.66 2.30 -3.72
C GLY A 214 -1.56 1.49 -2.43
N THR A 215 -2.69 1.03 -1.91
CA THR A 215 -2.77 0.07 -0.81
C THR A 215 -2.45 -1.33 -1.32
N ILE A 216 -1.45 -1.98 -0.74
CA ILE A 216 -1.11 -3.37 -1.04
C ILE A 216 -2.30 -4.26 -0.67
N ARG A 217 -2.72 -5.10 -1.62
CA ARG A 217 -3.92 -5.94 -1.53
C ARG A 217 -3.58 -7.37 -1.11
N LEU A 218 -4.59 -8.07 -0.58
CA LEU A 218 -4.50 -9.51 -0.34
C LEU A 218 -4.08 -10.25 -1.62
N GLY A 219 -3.13 -11.17 -1.49
CA GLY A 219 -2.55 -11.97 -2.57
C GLY A 219 -1.40 -11.31 -3.33
N GLU A 220 -1.01 -10.07 -3.03
CA GLU A 220 0.10 -9.41 -3.74
C GLU A 220 1.47 -9.68 -3.13
N LEU A 221 1.56 -9.78 -1.79
CA LEU A 221 2.79 -10.11 -1.04
C LEU A 221 2.85 -11.59 -0.63
N VAL A 222 2.63 -12.49 -1.59
CA VAL A 222 2.71 -13.95 -1.42
C VAL A 222 3.80 -14.53 -2.36
N PRO A 223 4.20 -15.82 -2.27
CA PRO A 223 5.26 -16.36 -3.11
C PRO A 223 4.86 -16.30 -4.59
N GLY A 224 5.74 -15.76 -5.43
CA GLY A 224 5.45 -15.46 -6.84
C GLY A 224 4.49 -14.29 -7.07
N GLY A 225 4.05 -13.61 -6.00
CA GLY A 225 3.15 -12.47 -6.02
C GLY A 225 3.70 -11.24 -6.76
N ARG A 226 2.80 -10.33 -7.10
CA ARG A 226 3.11 -9.08 -7.82
C ARG A 226 2.20 -7.97 -7.33
N ILE A 227 2.75 -6.76 -7.27
CA ILE A 227 1.99 -5.52 -7.02
C ILE A 227 2.01 -4.70 -8.32
N PRO A 228 0.92 -4.68 -9.10
CA PRO A 228 0.88 -4.05 -10.43
C PRO A 228 0.44 -2.57 -10.37
N HIS A 229 0.82 -1.85 -9.31
CA HIS A 229 0.44 -0.47 -9.06
C HIS A 229 1.50 0.26 -8.22
N ALA A 230 1.46 1.59 -8.22
CA ALA A 230 2.29 2.42 -7.34
C ALA A 230 1.86 2.21 -5.89
N LEU A 231 2.81 2.27 -4.95
CA LEU A 231 2.54 2.07 -3.53
C LEU A 231 2.22 3.40 -2.83
N LYS A 232 1.75 3.31 -1.59
CA LYS A 232 1.79 4.44 -0.65
C LYS A 232 2.91 4.22 0.35
N LEU A 233 3.67 5.28 0.58
CA LEU A 233 4.76 5.33 1.54
C LEU A 233 4.45 6.42 2.58
N VAL A 234 4.64 6.10 3.85
CA VAL A 234 4.65 7.06 4.95
C VAL A 234 6.08 7.16 5.44
N ILE A 235 6.57 8.39 5.62
CA ILE A 235 7.94 8.67 6.06
C ILE A 235 7.93 9.70 7.19
N ASP A 236 8.99 9.75 7.99
CA ASP A 236 9.17 10.82 8.97
C ASP A 236 9.24 12.19 8.26
N GLY A 237 8.46 13.15 8.76
CA GLY A 237 8.41 14.54 8.29
C GLY A 237 9.77 15.22 8.30
N ARG A 238 10.75 14.76 9.09
CA ARG A 238 12.13 15.28 9.02
C ARG A 238 12.76 15.18 7.62
N TRP A 239 12.27 14.27 6.78
CA TRP A 239 12.71 14.08 5.40
C TRP A 239 11.92 14.91 4.40
N LEU A 240 10.72 15.37 4.76
CA LEU A 240 9.87 16.16 3.89
C LEU A 240 10.35 17.61 3.88
N HIS A 241 10.43 18.17 2.68
CA HIS A 241 10.71 19.58 2.48
C HIS A 241 9.47 20.43 2.75
N TYR A 242 9.69 21.65 3.23
CA TYR A 242 8.67 22.67 3.37
C TYR A 242 9.17 23.98 2.80
N CYS A 243 8.54 24.42 1.71
CA CYS A 243 8.72 25.75 1.17
C CYS A 243 7.46 26.59 1.46
N ASN A 244 7.62 27.87 1.80
CA ASN A 244 6.47 28.77 1.96
C ASN A 244 6.03 29.36 0.61
N ASP A 245 5.59 28.49 -0.30
CA ASP A 245 5.11 28.84 -1.64
C ASP A 245 3.59 28.60 -1.79
N ALA A 246 3.09 28.44 -3.01
CA ALA A 246 1.66 28.23 -3.26
C ALA A 246 1.15 26.85 -2.79
N THR A 247 2.04 25.88 -2.56
CA THR A 247 1.73 24.51 -2.16
C THR A 247 2.63 24.09 -1.00
N PRO A 248 2.50 24.72 0.19
CA PRO A 248 3.54 24.63 1.20
C PRO A 248 3.71 23.21 1.77
N GLY A 249 4.83 22.58 1.42
CA GLY A 249 5.19 21.23 1.87
C GLY A 249 4.48 20.10 1.12
N TRP A 250 3.84 20.39 -0.03
CA TRP A 250 3.19 19.37 -0.83
C TRP A 250 3.29 19.66 -2.33
N ARG A 251 3.32 18.59 -3.12
CA ARG A 251 3.31 18.66 -4.58
C ARG A 251 2.29 17.71 -5.18
N TRP A 252 1.97 17.92 -6.45
CA TRP A 252 1.08 17.00 -7.17
C TRP A 252 1.63 15.57 -7.09
N PRO A 253 0.76 14.54 -6.88
CA PRO A 253 -0.70 14.57 -6.91
C PRO A 253 -1.40 14.81 -5.56
N ALA A 254 -0.66 15.04 -4.47
CA ALA A 254 -1.26 15.47 -3.22
C ALA A 254 -2.01 16.80 -3.43
N SER A 255 -2.97 17.08 -2.55
CA SER A 255 -3.74 18.33 -2.55
C SER A 255 -3.47 19.20 -1.33
N LYS A 256 -2.66 18.69 -0.40
CA LYS A 256 -2.28 19.33 0.85
C LYS A 256 -1.12 18.57 1.49
N ALA A 257 -0.56 19.16 2.52
CA ALA A 257 0.31 18.52 3.50
C ALA A 257 -0.46 18.28 4.81
N ASP A 258 0.21 17.66 5.78
CA ASP A 258 -0.28 17.53 7.14
C ASP A 258 -0.71 18.87 7.74
N GLY A 259 -1.70 18.84 8.64
CA GLY A 259 -2.22 20.06 9.28
C GLY A 259 -1.18 20.79 10.14
N HIS A 260 -0.13 20.10 10.59
CA HIS A 260 0.99 20.65 11.35
C HIS A 260 2.26 20.84 10.49
N ALA A 261 2.18 20.69 9.17
CA ALA A 261 3.32 20.92 8.28
C ALA A 261 3.82 22.36 8.40
N SER A 262 5.12 22.52 8.62
CA SER A 262 5.81 23.79 8.78
C SER A 262 7.31 23.57 8.58
N SER A 263 8.09 24.65 8.48
CA SER A 263 9.55 24.57 8.45
C SER A 263 10.20 23.94 9.70
N TRP A 264 9.43 23.67 10.76
CA TRP A 264 9.90 23.01 11.99
C TRP A 264 9.58 21.52 12.06
N THR A 265 8.57 21.08 11.30
CA THR A 265 8.08 19.69 11.32
C THR A 265 8.45 18.95 10.04
N TYR A 266 8.56 19.69 8.93
CA TYR A 266 9.07 19.26 7.65
C TYR A 266 10.41 19.96 7.43
N THR A 267 11.50 19.24 7.71
CA THR A 267 12.86 19.82 7.80
C THR A 267 13.81 19.27 6.74
N GLY A 268 13.29 18.59 5.72
CA GLY A 268 14.09 17.96 4.67
C GLY A 268 14.73 18.98 3.73
N ASP A 269 15.97 18.69 3.31
CA ASP A 269 16.75 19.58 2.44
C ASP A 269 16.50 19.35 0.94
N VAL A 270 15.88 18.23 0.54
CA VAL A 270 15.62 17.88 -0.86
C VAL A 270 14.33 18.55 -1.32
N PRO A 271 14.36 19.63 -2.13
CA PRO A 271 13.15 20.41 -2.43
C PRO A 271 12.08 19.63 -3.17
N ALA A 272 12.50 18.62 -3.95
CA ALA A 272 11.60 17.75 -4.69
C ALA A 272 10.83 16.77 -3.77
N LEU A 273 11.31 16.51 -2.55
CA LEU A 273 10.74 15.54 -1.62
C LEU A 273 9.73 16.21 -0.69
N GLU A 274 8.53 16.45 -1.22
CA GLU A 274 7.39 16.97 -0.46
C GLU A 274 6.30 15.92 -0.33
N MET A 275 5.26 16.20 0.47
CA MET A 275 4.07 15.37 0.51
C MET A 275 3.51 15.19 -0.93
N GLY A 276 3.22 13.95 -1.32
CA GLY A 276 2.81 13.62 -2.69
C GLY A 276 3.95 13.35 -3.67
N ALA A 277 5.23 13.46 -3.29
CA ALA A 277 6.33 13.09 -4.18
C ALA A 277 6.22 11.62 -4.63
N LEU A 278 6.43 11.38 -5.94
CA LEU A 278 6.58 10.04 -6.50
C LEU A 278 8.03 9.58 -6.35
N LEU A 279 8.26 8.53 -5.58
CA LEU A 279 9.56 7.91 -5.38
C LEU A 279 9.67 6.63 -6.18
N ALA A 280 10.82 6.38 -6.80
CA ALA A 280 11.05 5.14 -7.53
C ALA A 280 12.52 4.69 -7.43
N LEU A 281 12.73 3.38 -7.52
CA LEU A 281 14.08 2.84 -7.63
C LEU A 281 14.69 3.16 -9.00
N PRO A 282 16.02 3.35 -9.07
CA PRO A 282 16.75 3.37 -10.34
C PRO A 282 16.49 2.12 -11.18
N PRO A 283 16.45 2.21 -12.52
CA PRO A 283 16.17 1.07 -13.39
C PRO A 283 17.12 -0.13 -13.21
N ASN A 284 18.36 0.14 -12.78
CA ASN A 284 19.43 -0.83 -12.57
C ASN A 284 19.61 -1.27 -11.12
N PHE A 285 18.69 -0.94 -10.20
CA PHE A 285 18.75 -1.39 -8.82
C PHE A 285 18.84 -2.94 -8.76
N PRO A 286 19.79 -3.52 -8.02
CA PRO A 286 20.07 -4.96 -8.06
C PRO A 286 19.08 -5.75 -7.18
N ILE A 287 17.83 -5.89 -7.65
CA ILE A 287 16.73 -6.56 -6.92
C ILE A 287 17.13 -7.94 -6.42
N GLU A 288 17.86 -8.72 -7.21
CA GLU A 288 18.26 -10.10 -6.85
C GLU A 288 19.24 -10.17 -5.67
N ARG A 289 19.78 -9.05 -5.20
CA ARG A 289 20.63 -8.98 -4.00
C ARG A 289 19.84 -8.87 -2.70
N LEU A 290 18.54 -8.59 -2.76
CA LEU A 290 17.68 -8.56 -1.58
C LEU A 290 17.50 -9.99 -1.05
N SER A 291 17.51 -10.12 0.27
CA SER A 291 17.53 -11.40 0.97
C SER A 291 16.17 -12.10 0.93
N THR A 292 15.09 -11.33 1.07
CA THR A 292 13.72 -11.82 1.18
C THR A 292 12.96 -11.72 -0.14
N GLU A 293 12.11 -12.70 -0.42
CA GLU A 293 11.20 -12.63 -1.56
C GLU A 293 10.19 -11.47 -1.47
N PRO A 294 9.55 -11.18 -0.31
CA PRO A 294 8.72 -9.98 -0.20
C PRO A 294 9.51 -8.70 -0.49
N GLY A 295 10.77 -8.59 -0.08
CA GLY A 295 11.67 -7.48 -0.44
C GLY A 295 11.79 -7.33 -1.95
N ARG A 296 12.00 -8.44 -2.66
CA ARG A 296 12.06 -8.46 -4.13
C ARG A 296 10.72 -8.10 -4.79
N ILE A 297 9.58 -8.48 -4.21
CA ILE A 297 8.25 -8.10 -4.72
C ILE A 297 8.05 -6.58 -4.61
N VAL A 298 8.31 -6.00 -3.44
CA VAL A 298 8.23 -4.54 -3.22
C VAL A 298 9.21 -3.80 -4.13
N ALA A 299 10.45 -4.28 -4.27
CA ALA A 299 11.44 -3.65 -5.14
C ALA A 299 11.00 -3.59 -6.61
N ARG A 300 10.37 -4.66 -7.12
CA ARG A 300 9.80 -4.65 -8.48
C ARG A 300 8.71 -3.61 -8.61
N ALA A 301 7.82 -3.49 -7.62
CA ALA A 301 6.78 -2.46 -7.62
C ALA A 301 7.36 -1.03 -7.59
N LEU A 302 8.34 -0.77 -6.72
CA LEU A 302 9.01 0.53 -6.61
C LEU A 302 9.79 0.91 -7.88
N ARG A 303 10.34 -0.07 -8.61
CA ARG A 303 11.03 0.18 -9.89
C ARG A 303 10.05 0.40 -11.03
N ASP A 304 8.97 -0.37 -11.06
CA ASP A 304 8.05 -0.41 -12.19
C ASP A 304 6.96 0.67 -12.09
N TYR A 305 6.49 1.00 -10.89
CA TYR A 305 5.39 1.94 -10.62
C TYR A 305 5.73 3.04 -9.61
N GLY A 306 6.68 2.80 -8.70
CA GLY A 306 7.06 3.74 -7.65
C GLY A 306 6.15 3.73 -6.42
N ALA A 307 6.31 4.72 -5.56
CA ALA A 307 5.50 4.94 -4.36
C ALA A 307 5.26 6.44 -4.14
N TYR A 308 4.04 6.82 -3.77
CA TYR A 308 3.70 8.18 -3.40
C TYR A 308 3.85 8.38 -1.90
N VAL A 309 4.51 9.48 -1.48
CA VAL A 309 4.52 9.88 -0.07
C VAL A 309 3.14 10.41 0.32
N CYS A 310 2.46 9.75 1.26
CA CYS A 310 1.05 9.99 1.55
C CYS A 310 0.77 10.57 2.93
N ASP A 311 1.71 10.44 3.87
CA ASP A 311 1.58 10.92 5.24
C ASP A 311 2.93 11.07 5.94
N ASN A 312 2.90 11.72 7.09
CA ASN A 312 4.01 11.83 8.02
C ASN A 312 3.92 10.76 9.12
N ALA A 313 4.99 9.99 9.31
CA ALA A 313 5.07 8.97 10.37
C ALA A 313 5.06 9.58 11.78
N GLY A 314 5.60 10.79 11.95
CA GLY A 314 5.75 11.47 13.24
C GLY A 314 6.87 10.93 14.14
N TRP A 315 7.65 9.95 13.65
CA TRP A 315 8.85 9.39 14.29
C TRP A 315 9.70 8.64 13.25
N ASP A 316 10.91 8.20 13.63
CA ASP A 316 11.89 7.57 12.74
C ASP A 316 11.44 6.17 12.28
N ALA A 317 10.56 6.12 11.28
CA ALA A 317 10.06 4.89 10.69
C ALA A 317 9.50 5.10 9.27
N TYR A 318 9.31 4.00 8.55
CA TYR A 318 8.78 3.97 7.18
C TYR A 318 7.65 2.96 7.06
N TYR A 319 6.52 3.37 6.50
CA TYR A 319 5.33 2.52 6.42
C TYR A 319 4.94 2.26 4.98
N LEU A 320 4.52 1.04 4.70
CA LEU A 320 3.74 0.74 3.51
C LEU A 320 2.28 0.62 3.87
N ALA A 321 1.42 1.15 3.00
CA ALA A 321 -0.02 0.98 3.16
C ALA A 321 -0.47 -0.42 2.76
N THR A 322 -1.23 -1.08 3.63
CA THR A 322 -1.74 -2.43 3.40
C THR A 322 -3.23 -2.53 3.70
N GLU A 323 -3.89 -3.47 3.03
CA GLU A 323 -5.31 -3.71 3.20
C GLU A 323 -5.65 -4.37 4.54
N TRP A 324 -6.66 -3.80 5.20
CA TRP A 324 -7.50 -4.48 6.17
C TRP A 324 -8.98 -4.40 5.73
N SER A 325 -9.55 -5.56 5.39
CA SER A 325 -10.90 -5.67 4.84
C SER A 325 -11.69 -6.81 5.46
N PRO A 326 -12.99 -6.94 5.14
CA PRO A 326 -13.77 -8.12 5.52
C PRO A 326 -13.27 -9.44 4.91
N ASP A 327 -12.41 -9.40 3.89
CA ASP A 327 -11.82 -10.59 3.27
C ASP A 327 -10.54 -11.05 3.98
N GLY A 328 -9.93 -10.17 4.79
CA GLY A 328 -8.71 -10.46 5.52
C GLY A 328 -7.85 -9.22 5.74
N ARG A 329 -6.65 -9.46 6.24
CA ARG A 329 -5.65 -8.45 6.58
C ARG A 329 -4.31 -8.86 5.99
N VAL A 330 -3.67 -7.96 5.25
CA VAL A 330 -2.43 -8.29 4.53
C VAL A 330 -1.31 -8.68 5.48
N ILE A 331 -1.20 -8.06 6.66
CA ILE A 331 -0.15 -8.43 7.62
C ILE A 331 -0.35 -9.83 8.22
N ASP A 332 -1.61 -10.29 8.33
CA ASP A 332 -1.92 -11.64 8.79
C ASP A 332 -1.60 -12.68 7.70
N GLU A 333 -1.96 -12.37 6.45
CA GLU A 333 -1.57 -13.19 5.29
C GLU A 333 -0.05 -13.27 5.16
N PHE A 334 0.64 -12.14 5.29
CA PHE A 334 2.08 -12.06 5.22
C PHE A 334 2.74 -12.96 6.27
N HIS A 335 2.32 -12.85 7.54
CA HIS A 335 2.84 -13.69 8.60
C HIS A 335 2.61 -15.18 8.35
N ARG A 336 1.39 -15.55 7.94
CA ARG A 336 1.04 -16.94 7.61
C ARG A 336 1.89 -17.51 6.47
N VAL A 337 2.20 -16.69 5.47
CA VAL A 337 2.91 -17.11 4.26
C VAL A 337 4.42 -17.17 4.47
N TRP A 338 5.01 -16.18 5.14
CA TRP A 338 6.46 -16.01 5.23
C TRP A 338 7.06 -16.52 6.55
N GLY A 339 6.23 -16.76 7.56
CA GLY A 339 6.68 -17.24 8.88
C GLY A 339 7.34 -16.16 9.73
N PHE A 340 7.24 -14.88 9.35
CA PHE A 340 7.69 -13.73 10.15
C PHE A 340 6.73 -12.54 9.98
N SER A 341 6.75 -11.60 10.93
CA SER A 341 5.82 -10.46 10.96
C SER A 341 6.14 -9.44 9.86
N PHE A 342 5.10 -8.86 9.25
CA PHE A 342 5.26 -7.70 8.36
C PHE A 342 5.78 -6.49 9.13
N VAL A 343 5.16 -6.21 10.27
CA VAL A 343 5.59 -5.19 11.22
C VAL A 343 6.81 -5.72 11.95
N MET A 344 7.98 -5.18 11.63
CA MET A 344 9.27 -5.69 12.06
C MET A 344 10.05 -4.61 12.82
N PRO A 345 10.04 -4.65 14.17
CA PRO A 345 10.81 -3.72 14.99
C PRO A 345 12.32 -3.90 14.84
N ASP A 346 12.78 -5.13 14.65
CA ASP A 346 14.20 -5.47 14.55
C ASP A 346 14.78 -4.95 13.23
N THR A 347 15.63 -3.93 13.31
CA THR A 347 16.33 -3.34 12.17
C THR A 347 17.38 -4.27 11.55
N GLY A 348 17.83 -5.31 12.28
CA GLY A 348 18.76 -6.32 11.80
C GLY A 348 18.11 -7.51 11.08
N HIS A 349 16.78 -7.62 11.11
CA HIS A 349 16.07 -8.71 10.42
C HIS A 349 16.20 -8.57 8.90
N PRO A 350 16.35 -9.67 8.11
CA PRO A 350 16.52 -9.60 6.65
C PRO A 350 15.45 -8.78 5.91
N TRP A 351 14.19 -8.86 6.35
CA TRP A 351 13.09 -8.03 5.82
C TRP A 351 13.32 -6.53 6.05
N SER A 352 13.79 -6.14 7.24
CA SER A 352 14.10 -4.75 7.58
C SER A 352 15.33 -4.25 6.82
N LEU A 353 16.36 -5.08 6.68
CA LEU A 353 17.57 -4.75 5.93
C LEU A 353 17.27 -4.57 4.44
N ASP A 354 16.45 -5.42 3.85
CA ASP A 354 15.98 -5.23 2.48
C ASP A 354 15.23 -3.91 2.34
N PHE A 355 14.32 -3.60 3.27
CA PHE A 355 13.56 -2.36 3.21
C PHE A 355 14.44 -1.12 3.39
N ALA A 356 15.43 -1.16 4.28
CA ALA A 356 16.44 -0.11 4.42
C ALA A 356 17.18 0.15 3.09
N LEU A 357 17.64 -0.91 2.41
CA LEU A 357 18.29 -0.80 1.10
C LEU A 357 17.36 -0.19 0.03
N LEU A 358 16.07 -0.51 0.09
CA LEU A 358 15.07 0.07 -0.81
C LEU A 358 14.90 1.56 -0.55
N ILE A 359 14.68 1.94 0.70
CA ILE A 359 14.45 3.34 1.12
C ILE A 359 15.64 4.22 0.74
N GLU A 360 16.86 3.79 1.05
CA GLU A 360 18.09 4.54 0.74
C GLU A 360 18.34 4.71 -0.77
N ALA A 361 17.81 3.81 -1.60
CA ALA A 361 17.98 3.85 -3.04
C ALA A 361 16.90 4.68 -3.77
N LEU A 362 15.86 5.16 -3.07
CA LEU A 362 14.76 5.89 -3.69
C LEU A 362 15.22 7.23 -4.28
N HIS A 363 14.67 7.55 -5.44
CA HIS A 363 14.79 8.85 -6.08
C HIS A 363 13.40 9.43 -6.29
N VAL A 364 13.27 10.74 -6.10
CA VAL A 364 12.10 11.49 -6.54
C VAL A 364 12.07 11.53 -8.06
N VAL A 365 10.93 11.21 -8.66
CA VAL A 365 10.64 11.45 -10.08
C VAL A 365 10.20 12.91 -10.21
N ASP A 366 11.14 13.80 -10.47
CA ASP A 366 10.93 15.24 -10.29
C ASP A 366 10.05 15.86 -11.38
N ASN A 367 10.07 15.29 -12.58
CA ASN A 367 9.17 15.70 -13.67
C ASN A 367 7.77 15.03 -13.61
N ASN A 368 7.42 14.44 -12.46
CA ASN A 368 6.09 13.90 -12.16
C ASN A 368 5.02 15.02 -12.16
N GLY A 369 3.94 14.82 -12.91
CA GLY A 369 2.87 15.80 -13.02
C GLY A 369 1.61 15.27 -13.72
N PRO A 370 0.54 16.07 -13.80
CA PRO A 370 -0.75 15.65 -14.36
C PRO A 370 -0.68 15.15 -15.81
N ASN A 371 0.29 15.64 -16.59
CA ASN A 371 0.51 15.24 -17.99
C ASN A 371 1.69 14.27 -18.15
N ARG A 372 2.41 13.96 -17.06
CA ARG A 372 3.62 13.11 -17.03
C ARG A 372 3.62 12.27 -15.75
N ILE A 373 2.58 11.45 -15.58
CA ILE A 373 2.36 10.68 -14.34
C ILE A 373 3.53 9.73 -14.04
N GLY A 374 4.12 9.09 -15.04
CA GLY A 374 5.31 8.25 -14.85
C GLY A 374 6.66 8.99 -15.00
N GLY A 375 6.64 10.31 -15.22
CA GLY A 375 7.84 11.07 -15.61
C GLY A 375 8.13 11.11 -17.12
N GLY A 376 7.16 10.77 -17.98
CA GLY A 376 7.30 10.88 -19.45
C GLY A 376 7.97 9.68 -20.14
N GLY A 377 8.12 9.75 -21.46
CA GLY A 377 8.66 8.65 -22.27
C GLY A 377 7.76 7.40 -22.33
N VAL A 378 8.38 6.24 -22.53
CA VAL A 378 7.69 4.94 -22.64
C VAL A 378 7.52 4.34 -21.24
N PRO A 379 6.29 3.97 -20.82
CA PRO A 379 6.07 3.27 -19.56
C PRO A 379 6.86 1.96 -19.47
N ARG A 380 7.51 1.70 -18.34
CA ARG A 380 8.31 0.48 -18.11
C ARG A 380 7.48 -0.79 -18.03
N GLN A 381 6.19 -0.66 -17.77
CA GLN A 381 5.19 -1.71 -17.88
C GLN A 381 4.06 -1.21 -18.80
N PRO A 382 3.29 -2.10 -19.45
CA PRO A 382 2.08 -1.67 -20.15
C PRO A 382 1.08 -1.08 -19.15
N LEU A 383 0.31 -0.07 -19.58
CA LEU A 383 -0.85 0.37 -18.82
C LEU A 383 -1.81 -0.81 -18.62
N PRO A 384 -2.43 -0.95 -17.43
CA PRO A 384 -3.29 -2.09 -17.19
C PRO A 384 -4.55 -2.02 -18.08
N PRO A 385 -5.18 -3.16 -18.42
CA PRO A 385 -6.38 -3.19 -19.25
C PRO A 385 -7.51 -2.32 -18.66
N PRO A 386 -8.45 -1.85 -19.50
CA PRO A 386 -9.59 -1.08 -19.01
C PRO A 386 -10.40 -1.89 -17.99
N LEU A 387 -11.11 -1.18 -17.11
CA LEU A 387 -12.00 -1.80 -16.14
C LEU A 387 -13.17 -2.48 -16.84
N ARG A 388 -13.62 -3.61 -16.29
CA ARG A 388 -14.92 -4.20 -16.64
C ARG A 388 -16.00 -3.14 -16.47
N ARG A 389 -16.90 -2.97 -17.44
CA ARG A 389 -17.96 -1.95 -17.36
C ARG A 389 -18.73 -2.07 -16.03
N PRO A 390 -19.14 -0.93 -15.44
CA PRO A 390 -19.97 -0.96 -14.25
C PRO A 390 -21.26 -1.75 -14.55
N PRO A 391 -21.82 -2.48 -13.57
CA PRO A 391 -23.11 -3.10 -13.73
C PRO A 391 -24.11 -2.03 -14.19
N THR A 392 -24.69 -2.19 -15.37
CA THR A 392 -25.79 -1.35 -15.81
C THR A 392 -26.89 -1.50 -14.78
N ARG A 393 -27.37 -0.38 -14.20
CA ARG A 393 -28.58 -0.42 -13.39
C ARG A 393 -29.65 -1.08 -14.25
N LEU A 394 -30.10 -2.27 -13.86
CA LEU A 394 -31.40 -2.76 -14.32
C LEU A 394 -32.38 -1.64 -13.99
N LYS A 395 -32.96 -1.02 -15.03
CA LYS A 395 -34.05 -0.08 -14.84
C LYS A 395 -35.08 -0.82 -13.99
N ALA A 396 -35.38 -0.30 -12.81
CA ALA A 396 -36.51 -0.77 -12.03
C ALA A 396 -37.71 -0.74 -12.97
N ARG A 397 -38.29 -1.92 -13.25
CA ARG A 397 -39.58 -2.04 -13.90
C ARG A 397 -40.66 -1.84 -12.86
#